data_AF-A0A368X8W4-F1
#
_entry.id   AF-A0A368X8W4-F1
#
_cell.length_a   1.000
_cell.length_b   1.000
_cell.length_c   1.000
_cell.angle_alpha   90.00
_cell.angle_beta   90.00
_cell.angle_gamma   90.00
#
_symmetry.space_group_name_H-M   'P 1'
#
loop_
_entity.id
_entity.type
_entity.pdbx_description
1 polymer ?
#
loop_
_entity_poly.entity_id
_entity_poly.type
_entity_poly.pdbx_seq_one_letter_code
_entity_poly.pdbx_strand_id
1 'polypeptide(L)'
;MYSMKSTSEDNKMLKKLYSKFELKSYLLNDLTLDHKLFLSAILRTSSWQKDDSFILFGEDFPVHTLYFNNVFKDIFLNAQLVFLSKNAIKEIIMSDDEENFSFSKNIENFSLNIDLSGEDTLNELKFPTPSVFLRDREYCERMWKHIAFDHILLHAKIQLMSLRCYKEIPERFKHLMNVYQNVYSTNEIYALIDLSIHAASWESIRDNNIKLLMDYFINKCIEYGSEFVDDKHFLEKFIPEEDYPKTSVLAKIFFDEILKIREKAFEIVPTKDEILSP
;
A
#
# COMPACT_ATOMS: atom_id res chain seq x y z
N MET A 1 -11.87 -0.70 -15.33
CA MET A 1 -11.49 0.71 -15.60
C MET A 1 -12.48 1.61 -14.85
N TYR A 2 -12.18 1.96 -13.60
CA TYR A 2 -13.03 2.85 -12.80
C TYR A 2 -12.59 4.30 -13.05
N SER A 3 -13.28 4.97 -13.96
CA SER A 3 -13.19 6.43 -14.11
C SER A 3 -13.94 7.06 -12.94
N MET A 4 -13.22 7.51 -11.91
CA MET A 4 -13.79 8.47 -10.96
C MET A 4 -13.97 9.80 -11.71
N LYS A 5 -15.22 10.15 -12.02
CA LYS A 5 -15.57 11.50 -12.47
C LYS A 5 -15.34 12.45 -11.29
N SER A 6 -14.46 13.44 -11.45
CA SER A 6 -14.31 14.51 -10.46
C SER A 6 -15.52 15.44 -10.53
N THR A 7 -15.89 16.04 -9.40
CA THR A 7 -17.00 16.98 -9.33
C THR A 7 -16.51 18.42 -9.57
N SER A 8 -17.40 19.32 -10.01
CA SER A 8 -17.10 20.76 -10.16
C SER A 8 -16.56 21.41 -8.86
N GLU A 9 -16.92 20.87 -7.69
CA GLU A 9 -16.40 21.29 -6.39
C GLU A 9 -14.92 20.92 -6.19
N ASP A 10 -14.50 19.73 -6.62
CA ASP A 10 -13.10 19.28 -6.55
C ASP A 10 -12.19 20.21 -7.38
N ASN A 11 -12.64 20.61 -8.58
CA ASN A 11 -11.89 21.49 -9.48
C ASN A 11 -11.79 22.93 -8.94
N LYS A 12 -12.84 23.45 -8.31
CA LYS A 12 -12.81 24.77 -7.64
C LYS A 12 -11.93 24.75 -6.39
N MET A 13 -11.93 23.65 -5.64
CA MET A 13 -11.05 23.46 -4.48
C MET A 13 -9.58 23.42 -4.91
N LEU A 14 -9.25 22.72 -5.99
CA LEU A 14 -7.91 22.69 -6.57
C LEU A 14 -7.47 24.09 -7.05
N LYS A 15 -8.30 24.82 -7.81
CA LYS A 15 -7.98 26.20 -8.23
C LYS A 15 -7.74 27.15 -7.04
N LYS A 16 -8.47 26.97 -5.94
CA LYS A 16 -8.34 27.78 -4.71
C LYS A 16 -7.13 27.38 -3.86
N LEU A 17 -6.78 26.10 -3.82
CA LEU A 17 -5.55 25.58 -3.22
C LEU A 17 -4.35 26.17 -3.97
N TYR A 18 -4.29 26.00 -5.29
CA TYR A 18 -3.12 26.33 -6.10
C TYR A 18 -2.88 27.82 -6.40
N SER A 19 -3.86 28.70 -6.17
CA SER A 19 -3.71 30.16 -6.36
C SER A 19 -3.03 30.89 -5.20
N LYS A 20 -2.71 30.20 -4.08
CA LYS A 20 -2.15 30.81 -2.86
C LYS A 20 -0.75 30.33 -2.46
N PHE A 21 -0.08 29.49 -3.26
CA PHE A 21 1.10 28.77 -2.80
C PHE A 21 2.43 29.47 -3.10
N GLU A 22 2.97 30.16 -2.09
CA GLU A 22 4.43 30.20 -1.87
C GLU A 22 4.81 28.92 -1.11
N LEU A 23 5.04 27.82 -1.82
CA LEU A 23 5.49 26.58 -1.19
C LEU A 23 6.93 26.75 -0.70
N LYS A 24 7.10 26.71 0.62
CA LYS A 24 8.43 26.54 1.20
C LYS A 24 8.85 25.09 0.96
N SER A 25 10.00 24.91 0.31
CA SER A 25 10.58 23.60 0.05
C SER A 25 10.98 22.92 1.36
N TYR A 26 10.73 21.62 1.47
CA TYR A 26 11.17 20.83 2.61
C TYR A 26 12.64 20.45 2.48
N LEU A 27 13.39 20.51 3.58
CA LEU A 27 14.71 19.89 3.62
C LEU A 27 14.56 18.38 3.83
N LEU A 28 15.53 17.60 3.35
CA LEU A 28 15.55 16.15 3.51
C LEU A 28 15.43 15.69 4.97
N ASN A 29 16.00 16.46 5.88
CA ASN A 29 15.97 16.19 7.32
C ASN A 29 14.62 16.48 7.97
N ASP A 30 13.75 17.27 7.33
CA ASP A 30 12.41 17.58 7.81
C ASP A 30 11.40 16.47 7.45
N LEU A 31 11.81 15.49 6.64
CA LEU A 31 10.97 14.38 6.23
C LEU A 31 10.87 13.32 7.33
N THR A 32 9.64 12.89 7.62
CA THR A 32 9.38 11.73 8.48
C THR A 32 9.85 10.43 7.81
N LEU A 33 9.92 9.34 8.58
CA LEU A 33 10.24 8.02 8.05
C LEU A 33 9.22 7.57 7.00
N ASP A 34 7.94 7.87 7.19
CA ASP A 34 6.90 7.61 6.19
C ASP A 34 7.17 8.40 4.91
N HIS A 35 7.43 9.70 5.00
CA HIS A 35 7.75 10.49 3.81
C HIS A 35 8.91 9.87 3.03
N LYS A 36 10.01 9.51 3.70
CA LYS A 36 11.19 8.92 3.07
C LYS A 36 10.88 7.58 2.40
N LEU A 37 10.17 6.69 3.09
CA LEU A 37 9.85 5.36 2.57
C LEU A 37 8.90 5.41 1.36
N PHE A 38 7.84 6.20 1.45
CA PHE A 38 6.85 6.31 0.39
C PHE A 38 7.38 7.09 -0.82
N LEU A 39 8.15 8.15 -0.61
CA LEU A 39 8.82 8.86 -1.71
C LEU A 39 9.84 7.95 -2.40
N SER A 40 10.57 7.12 -1.66
CA SER A 40 11.45 6.11 -2.24
C SER A 40 10.68 5.16 -3.16
N ALA A 41 9.52 4.65 -2.70
CA ALA A 41 8.66 3.80 -3.52
C ALA A 41 8.19 4.50 -4.79
N ILE A 42 7.67 5.73 -4.66
CA ILE A 42 7.21 6.56 -5.78
C ILE A 42 8.34 6.78 -6.80
N LEU A 43 9.48 7.31 -6.34
CA LEU A 43 10.60 7.72 -7.19
C LEU A 43 11.23 6.56 -7.97
N ARG A 44 11.11 5.32 -7.48
CA ARG A 44 11.61 4.12 -8.16
C ARG A 44 10.64 3.53 -9.17
N THR A 45 9.34 3.76 -8.97
CA THR A 45 8.28 3.38 -9.91
C THR A 45 7.99 4.43 -10.97
N SER A 46 8.59 5.61 -10.83
CA SER A 46 8.36 6.74 -11.72
C SER A 46 9.58 7.05 -12.58
N SER A 47 9.37 7.50 -13.82
CA SER A 47 10.39 8.19 -14.59
C SER A 47 10.54 9.63 -14.07
N TRP A 48 11.66 9.90 -13.40
CA TRP A 48 12.00 11.26 -12.94
C TRP A 48 12.86 11.96 -13.99
N GLN A 49 12.42 13.14 -14.45
CA GLN A 49 13.22 13.98 -15.34
C GLN A 49 13.76 15.19 -14.57
N LYS A 50 15.10 15.29 -14.57
CA LYS A 50 15.89 16.24 -13.76
C LYS A 50 15.59 17.70 -14.07
N ASP A 51 15.27 17.99 -15.34
CA ASP A 51 15.16 19.37 -15.83
C ASP A 51 13.91 20.11 -15.34
N ASP A 52 12.90 19.38 -14.85
CA ASP A 52 11.64 20.00 -14.42
C ASP A 52 11.06 19.44 -13.10
N SER A 53 11.78 18.56 -12.40
CA SER A 53 11.35 17.98 -11.11
C SER A 53 10.02 17.22 -11.18
N PHE A 54 9.68 16.62 -12.31
CA PHE A 54 8.43 15.86 -12.49
C PHE A 54 8.53 14.39 -12.05
N ILE A 55 7.43 13.85 -11.54
CA ILE A 55 7.19 12.43 -11.29
C ILE A 55 6.18 11.94 -12.31
N LEU A 56 6.62 11.08 -13.24
CA LEU A 56 5.74 10.33 -14.12
C LEU A 56 5.48 8.96 -13.49
N PHE A 57 4.29 8.70 -12.97
CA PHE A 57 3.99 7.33 -12.52
C PHE A 57 3.81 6.42 -13.74
N GLY A 58 4.58 5.34 -13.81
CA GLY A 58 4.44 4.36 -14.89
C GLY A 58 3.14 3.54 -14.76
N GLU A 59 2.76 2.85 -15.85
CA GLU A 59 1.62 1.92 -15.89
C GLU A 59 1.75 0.77 -14.86
N ASP A 60 2.98 0.48 -14.43
CA ASP A 60 3.32 -0.54 -13.42
C ASP A 60 3.24 -0.03 -11.96
N PHE A 61 2.71 1.18 -11.70
CA PHE A 61 2.58 1.70 -10.33
C PHE A 61 1.65 0.78 -9.51
N PRO A 62 2.18 -0.03 -8.57
CA PRO A 62 1.39 -1.06 -7.93
C PRO A 62 0.64 -0.43 -6.76
N VAL A 63 -0.39 0.34 -7.06
CA VAL A 63 -1.31 0.90 -6.06
C VAL A 63 -2.33 -0.16 -5.68
N HIS A 64 -1.91 -1.15 -4.90
CA HIS A 64 -2.85 -2.16 -4.44
C HIS A 64 -2.84 -2.35 -2.93
N THR A 65 -2.50 -1.30 -2.16
CA THR A 65 -2.77 -1.33 -0.72
C THR A 65 -3.56 -0.13 -0.20
N LEU A 66 -4.47 -0.39 0.74
CA LEU A 66 -5.33 0.63 1.35
C LEU A 66 -4.49 1.61 2.19
N TYR A 67 -3.47 1.10 2.87
CA TYR A 67 -2.54 1.94 3.63
C TYR A 67 -1.72 2.84 2.70
N PHE A 68 -1.23 2.31 1.58
CA PHE A 68 -0.53 3.13 0.59
C PHE A 68 -1.44 4.23 0.06
N ASN A 69 -2.72 3.95 -0.24
CA ASN A 69 -3.65 5.00 -0.66
C ASN A 69 -3.88 6.09 0.40
N ASN A 70 -3.92 5.73 1.68
CA ASN A 70 -4.12 6.70 2.77
C ASN A 70 -2.86 7.54 3.01
N VAL A 71 -1.69 6.91 3.08
CA VAL A 71 -0.42 7.63 3.26
C VAL A 71 -0.03 8.42 2.01
N PHE A 72 -0.34 7.90 0.82
CA PHE A 72 -0.21 8.63 -0.44
C PHE A 72 -1.11 9.87 -0.43
N LYS A 73 -2.38 9.75 -0.02
CA LYS A 73 -3.25 10.92 0.17
C LYS A 73 -2.67 11.90 1.19
N ASP A 74 -2.12 11.44 2.30
CA ASP A 74 -1.52 12.33 3.30
C ASP A 74 -0.26 13.03 2.78
N ILE A 75 0.62 12.33 2.07
CA ILE A 75 1.85 12.87 1.46
C ILE A 75 1.51 13.89 0.36
N PHE A 76 0.47 13.62 -0.44
CA PHE A 76 0.04 14.47 -1.54
C PHE A 76 -0.79 15.66 -1.08
N LEU A 77 -1.80 15.43 -0.25
CA LEU A 77 -2.83 16.43 0.08
C LEU A 77 -2.48 17.24 1.32
N ASN A 78 -1.88 16.60 2.33
CA ASN A 78 -1.67 17.22 3.65
C ASN A 78 -0.23 17.73 3.83
N ALA A 79 0.77 16.93 3.49
CA ALA A 79 2.18 17.31 3.61
C ALA A 79 2.66 18.20 2.44
N GLN A 80 1.95 18.16 1.30
CA GLN A 80 2.27 18.91 0.07
C GLN A 80 3.70 18.62 -0.44
N LEU A 81 4.17 17.39 -0.22
CA LEU A 81 5.50 16.94 -0.67
C LEU A 81 5.51 16.65 -2.16
N VAL A 82 4.34 16.34 -2.71
CA VAL A 82 4.09 16.15 -4.13
C VAL A 82 2.92 17.04 -4.53
N PHE A 83 3.13 17.91 -5.52
CA PHE A 83 2.12 18.89 -5.95
C PHE A 83 1.98 18.89 -7.47
N LEU A 84 0.86 19.37 -8.02
CA LEU A 84 0.77 19.52 -9.47
C LEU A 84 1.82 20.51 -9.96
N SER A 85 2.54 20.15 -11.00
CA SER A 85 3.52 21.00 -11.62
C SER A 85 2.94 22.33 -12.09
N LYS A 86 3.81 23.33 -12.24
CA LYS A 86 3.41 24.64 -12.76
C LYS A 86 2.79 24.54 -14.17
N ASN A 87 3.20 23.58 -14.98
CA ASN A 87 2.67 23.39 -16.33
C ASN A 87 1.26 22.80 -16.30
N ALA A 88 1.00 21.78 -15.48
CA ALA A 88 -0.36 21.27 -15.32
C ALA A 88 -1.30 22.26 -14.64
N ILE A 89 -0.83 23.04 -13.67
CA ILE A 89 -1.63 24.11 -13.07
C ILE A 89 -2.04 25.11 -14.16
N LYS A 90 -1.14 25.50 -15.07
CA LYS A 90 -1.48 26.36 -16.21
C LYS A 90 -2.51 25.71 -17.13
N GLU A 91 -2.35 24.44 -17.47
CA GLU A 91 -3.32 23.72 -18.30
C GLU A 91 -4.71 23.64 -17.66
N ILE A 92 -4.80 23.37 -16.35
CA ILE A 92 -6.06 23.36 -15.58
C ILE A 92 -6.72 24.74 -15.51
N ILE A 93 -5.91 25.79 -15.39
CA ILE A 93 -6.41 27.17 -15.37
C ILE A 93 -6.91 27.58 -16.75
N MET A 94 -6.25 27.12 -17.82
CA MET A 94 -6.56 27.47 -19.20
C MET A 94 -7.62 26.57 -19.86
N SER A 95 -7.96 25.42 -19.27
CA SER A 95 -9.06 24.58 -19.75
C SER A 95 -10.41 25.14 -19.27
N ASP A 96 -11.25 25.58 -20.21
CA ASP A 96 -12.64 26.00 -19.94
C ASP A 96 -13.58 24.80 -19.69
N ASP A 97 -13.13 23.57 -19.96
CA ASP A 97 -13.91 22.35 -19.74
C ASP A 97 -13.63 21.73 -18.37
N GLU A 98 -14.49 22.03 -17.38
CA GLU A 98 -14.47 21.40 -16.05
C GLU A 98 -14.65 19.85 -16.11
N GLU A 99 -15.20 19.30 -17.21
CA GLU A 99 -15.54 17.87 -17.33
C GLU A 99 -14.39 16.97 -17.81
N ASN A 100 -13.30 17.52 -18.36
CA ASN A 100 -12.21 16.72 -18.93
C ASN A 100 -11.01 16.49 -17.97
N PHE A 101 -11.02 17.10 -16.78
CA PHE A 101 -9.94 16.91 -15.81
C PHE A 101 -10.16 15.66 -14.95
N SER A 102 -9.53 14.55 -15.35
CA SER A 102 -9.50 13.31 -14.58
C SER A 102 -8.18 13.17 -13.82
N PHE A 103 -8.23 13.07 -12.48
CA PHE A 103 -7.05 12.88 -11.62
C PHE A 103 -6.20 11.68 -12.05
N SER A 104 -6.84 10.61 -12.52
CA SER A 104 -6.16 9.41 -13.04
C SER A 104 -5.46 9.62 -14.39
N LYS A 105 -5.85 10.63 -15.19
CA LYS A 105 -5.21 10.93 -16.49
C LYS A 105 -4.03 11.89 -16.37
N ASN A 106 -3.97 12.69 -15.30
CA ASN A 106 -2.94 13.72 -15.10
C ASN A 106 -1.90 13.32 -14.06
N ILE A 107 -1.78 12.02 -13.83
CA ILE A 107 -0.75 11.42 -12.98
C ILE A 107 0.67 11.74 -13.47
N GLU A 108 0.82 12.19 -14.71
CA GLU A 108 2.10 12.55 -15.34
C GLU A 108 2.64 13.93 -14.94
N ASN A 109 1.92 14.68 -14.11
CA ASN A 109 2.17 16.12 -13.94
C ASN A 109 2.49 16.55 -12.51
N PHE A 110 3.13 15.70 -11.71
CA PHE A 110 3.44 16.01 -10.32
C PHE A 110 4.89 16.48 -10.13
N SER A 111 5.15 17.45 -9.27
CA SER A 111 6.46 17.95 -8.86
C SER A 111 6.74 17.69 -7.39
N LEU A 112 8.01 17.51 -7.02
CA LEU A 112 8.46 17.36 -5.62
C LEU A 112 8.67 18.72 -4.96
N ASN A 113 8.11 18.92 -3.76
CA ASN A 113 8.36 20.10 -2.91
C ASN A 113 9.48 19.83 -1.90
N ILE A 114 10.63 19.34 -2.40
CA ILE A 114 11.79 19.01 -1.58
C ILE A 114 13.01 19.71 -2.18
N ASP A 115 13.88 20.23 -1.32
CA ASP A 115 15.11 20.88 -1.75
C ASP A 115 16.09 19.82 -2.26
N LEU A 116 16.21 19.74 -3.59
CA LEU A 116 17.11 18.83 -4.29
C LEU A 116 18.45 19.48 -4.66
N SER A 117 18.81 20.62 -4.06
CA SER A 117 20.05 21.34 -4.39
C SER A 117 21.34 20.60 -3.97
N GLY A 118 21.23 19.62 -3.06
CA GLY A 118 22.33 18.73 -2.70
C GLY A 118 22.61 17.69 -3.78
N GLU A 119 23.89 17.47 -4.09
CA GLU A 119 24.35 16.61 -5.18
C GLU A 119 23.82 15.16 -5.07
N ASP A 120 23.61 14.68 -3.84
CA ASP A 120 23.13 13.33 -3.53
C ASP A 120 21.71 13.26 -2.93
N THR A 121 21.01 14.38 -2.74
CA THR A 121 19.72 14.40 -2.04
C THR A 121 18.67 13.51 -2.71
N LEU A 122 18.64 13.50 -4.05
CA LEU A 122 17.73 12.63 -4.80
C LEU A 122 18.09 11.14 -4.62
N ASN A 123 19.38 10.82 -4.59
CA ASN A 123 19.83 9.45 -4.39
C ASN A 123 19.47 8.99 -2.97
N GLU A 124 19.60 9.83 -1.96
CA GLU A 124 19.19 9.52 -0.59
C GLU A 124 17.67 9.32 -0.44
N LEU A 125 16.86 10.10 -1.19
CA LEU A 125 15.41 9.89 -1.27
C LEU A 125 15.04 8.58 -1.98
N LYS A 126 15.74 8.27 -3.08
CA LYS A 126 15.53 7.03 -3.83
C LYS A 126 15.98 5.83 -3.02
N PHE A 127 17.12 5.91 -2.35
CA PHE A 127 17.77 4.82 -1.62
C PHE A 127 17.93 5.20 -0.14
N PRO A 128 16.84 5.17 0.64
CA PRO A 128 16.88 5.54 2.04
C PRO A 128 17.89 4.70 2.82
N THR A 129 18.70 5.34 3.65
CA THR A 129 19.71 4.64 4.45
C THR A 129 19.04 3.78 5.54
N PRO A 130 19.28 2.44 5.60
CA PRO A 130 18.62 1.56 6.55
C PRO A 130 18.78 1.98 8.02
N SER A 131 19.95 2.50 8.40
CA SER A 131 20.24 2.91 9.78
C SER A 131 19.34 4.04 10.28
N VAL A 132 18.73 4.83 9.40
CA VAL A 132 17.78 5.89 9.77
C VAL A 132 16.48 5.27 10.30
N PHE A 133 16.04 4.18 9.68
CA PHE A 133 14.82 3.45 10.02
C PHE A 133 15.03 2.54 11.22
N LEU A 134 16.13 1.77 11.22
CA LEU A 134 16.43 0.78 12.26
C LEU A 134 16.64 1.38 13.67
N ARG A 135 16.83 2.70 13.77
CA ARG A 135 16.84 3.43 15.05
C ARG A 135 15.47 3.48 15.71
N ASP A 136 14.40 3.49 14.91
CA ASP A 136 13.02 3.49 15.38
C ASP A 136 12.39 2.11 15.14
N ARG A 137 12.59 1.21 16.09
CA ARG A 137 12.07 -0.16 16.00
C ARG A 137 10.55 -0.22 16.03
N GLU A 138 9.90 0.74 16.69
CA GLU A 138 8.44 0.80 16.77
C GLU A 138 7.85 1.16 15.42
N TYR A 139 8.49 2.13 14.73
CA TYR A 139 8.19 2.42 13.35
C TYR A 139 8.33 1.18 12.47
N CYS A 140 9.46 0.48 12.56
CA CYS A 140 9.72 -0.68 11.71
C CYS A 140 8.71 -1.82 11.95
N GLU A 141 8.39 -2.14 13.20
CA GLU A 141 7.37 -3.15 13.52
C GLU A 141 5.99 -2.73 12.99
N ARG A 142 5.58 -1.48 13.23
CA ARG A 142 4.30 -0.95 12.77
C ARG A 142 4.20 -1.00 11.24
N MET A 143 5.25 -0.57 10.54
CA MET A 143 5.28 -0.58 9.08
C MET A 143 5.26 -2.01 8.52
N TRP A 144 5.99 -2.94 9.14
CA TRP A 144 5.92 -4.35 8.78
C TRP A 144 4.49 -4.87 8.90
N LYS A 145 3.83 -4.67 10.04
CA LYS A 145 2.43 -5.06 10.24
C LYS A 145 1.51 -4.46 9.19
N HIS A 146 1.69 -3.18 8.83
CA HIS A 146 0.89 -2.56 7.77
C HIS A 146 1.08 -3.24 6.42
N ILE A 147 2.33 -3.46 5.99
CA ILE A 147 2.63 -4.13 4.72
C ILE A 147 2.09 -5.56 4.72
N ALA A 148 2.32 -6.32 5.80
CA ALA A 148 1.82 -7.68 5.95
C ALA A 148 0.28 -7.75 5.89
N PHE A 149 -0.40 -6.87 6.62
CA PHE A 149 -1.86 -6.78 6.65
C PHE A 149 -2.45 -6.47 5.28
N ASP A 150 -1.86 -5.52 4.56
CA ASP A 150 -2.28 -5.19 3.20
C ASP A 150 -2.15 -6.38 2.25
N HIS A 151 -1.05 -7.13 2.36
CA HIS A 151 -0.81 -8.36 1.62
C HIS A 151 -1.84 -9.45 1.95
N ILE A 152 -2.22 -9.61 3.22
CA ILE A 152 -3.31 -10.49 3.68
C ILE A 152 -4.64 -10.12 3.03
N LEU A 153 -5.00 -8.83 3.02
CA LEU A 153 -6.24 -8.37 2.39
C LEU A 153 -6.23 -8.58 0.89
N LEU A 154 -5.11 -8.34 0.23
CA LEU A 154 -4.98 -8.58 -1.21
C LEU A 154 -5.15 -10.08 -1.53
N HIS A 155 -4.59 -10.97 -0.70
CA HIS A 155 -4.79 -12.42 -0.82
C HIS A 155 -6.23 -12.83 -0.67
N ALA A 156 -6.88 -12.42 0.42
CA ALA A 156 -8.30 -12.69 0.61
C ALA A 156 -9.13 -12.19 -0.57
N LYS A 157 -8.82 -11.01 -1.12
CA LYS A 157 -9.51 -10.45 -2.28
C LYS A 157 -9.35 -11.34 -3.52
N ILE A 158 -8.13 -11.74 -3.85
CA ILE A 158 -7.84 -12.61 -5.00
C ILE A 158 -8.60 -13.94 -4.87
N GLN A 159 -8.54 -14.56 -3.69
CA GLN A 159 -9.21 -15.82 -3.44
C GLN A 159 -10.74 -15.69 -3.51
N LEU A 160 -11.32 -14.63 -2.95
CA LEU A 160 -12.77 -14.37 -3.03
C LEU A 160 -13.25 -14.05 -4.45
N MET A 161 -12.39 -13.47 -5.29
CA MET A 161 -12.70 -13.27 -6.71
C MET A 161 -12.88 -14.60 -7.44
N SER A 162 -12.13 -15.65 -7.08
CA SER A 162 -12.30 -16.99 -7.64
C SER A 162 -13.71 -17.56 -7.38
N LEU A 163 -14.33 -17.18 -6.26
CA LEU A 163 -15.69 -17.57 -5.86
C LEU A 163 -16.79 -16.67 -6.44
N ARG A 164 -16.45 -15.73 -7.34
CA ARG A 164 -17.36 -14.70 -7.90
C ARG A 164 -18.08 -13.86 -6.82
N CYS A 165 -17.59 -13.88 -5.59
CA CYS A 165 -18.12 -13.12 -4.48
C CYS A 165 -17.40 -11.78 -4.42
N TYR A 166 -17.83 -10.86 -5.28
CA TYR A 166 -17.20 -9.55 -5.37
C TYR A 166 -18.17 -8.45 -4.97
N LYS A 167 -17.92 -7.85 -3.81
CA LYS A 167 -18.39 -6.49 -3.51
C LYS A 167 -17.41 -5.70 -2.67
N GLU A 168 -16.85 -6.29 -1.62
CA GLU A 168 -15.81 -5.70 -0.76
C GLU A 168 -15.42 -6.69 0.35
N ILE A 169 -14.21 -6.57 0.93
CA ILE A 169 -13.83 -7.34 2.12
C ILE A 169 -14.56 -6.76 3.34
N PRO A 170 -15.36 -7.54 4.09
CA PRO A 170 -16.09 -7.06 5.26
C PRO A 170 -15.18 -6.57 6.39
N GLU A 171 -15.60 -5.53 7.11
CA GLU A 171 -14.85 -4.98 8.26
C GLU A 171 -14.55 -6.01 9.35
N ARG A 172 -15.49 -6.94 9.61
CA ARG A 172 -15.26 -8.01 10.60
C ARG A 172 -14.09 -8.93 10.21
N PHE A 173 -13.86 -9.15 8.91
CA PHE A 173 -12.71 -9.93 8.43
C PHE A 173 -11.42 -9.14 8.63
N LYS A 174 -11.41 -7.85 8.27
CA LYS A 174 -10.27 -6.97 8.52
C LYS A 174 -9.89 -6.95 10.00
N HIS A 175 -10.87 -6.84 10.89
CA HIS A 175 -10.65 -6.89 12.33
C HIS A 175 -10.04 -8.24 12.77
N LEU A 176 -10.59 -9.36 12.29
CA LEU A 176 -10.06 -10.70 12.59
C LEU A 176 -8.60 -10.85 12.14
N MET A 177 -8.30 -10.48 10.90
CA MET A 177 -6.94 -10.55 10.36
C MET A 177 -5.97 -9.62 11.12
N ASN A 178 -6.44 -8.47 11.60
CA ASN A 178 -5.65 -7.54 12.39
C ASN A 178 -5.29 -8.10 13.77
N VAL A 179 -6.15 -8.96 14.33
CA VAL A 179 -5.83 -9.72 15.55
C VAL A 179 -4.83 -10.83 15.23
N TYR A 180 -5.10 -11.61 14.19
CA TYR A 180 -4.31 -12.77 13.79
C TYR A 180 -2.85 -12.42 13.44
N GLN A 181 -2.58 -11.29 12.80
CA GLN A 181 -1.19 -10.88 12.49
C GLN A 181 -0.29 -10.65 13.71
N ASN A 182 -0.85 -10.60 14.93
CA ASN A 182 -0.04 -10.51 16.16
C ASN A 182 0.36 -11.88 16.71
N VAL A 183 -0.22 -12.96 16.17
CA VAL A 183 -0.04 -14.34 16.67
C VAL A 183 0.49 -15.26 15.57
N TYR A 184 0.13 -14.98 14.32
CA TYR A 184 0.46 -15.78 13.14
C TYR A 184 1.31 -14.99 12.16
N SER A 185 2.22 -15.69 11.49
CA SER A 185 2.92 -15.19 10.33
C SER A 185 1.94 -14.95 9.17
N THR A 186 2.35 -14.13 8.20
CA THR A 186 1.51 -13.86 7.03
C THR A 186 1.22 -15.13 6.23
N ASN A 187 2.18 -16.06 6.11
CA ASN A 187 2.01 -17.31 5.39
C ASN A 187 1.01 -18.26 6.09
N GLU A 188 1.01 -18.31 7.42
CA GLU A 188 -0.01 -19.05 8.17
C GLU A 188 -1.40 -18.43 7.94
N ILE A 189 -1.50 -17.10 7.92
CA ILE A 189 -2.77 -16.43 7.63
C ILE A 189 -3.25 -16.71 6.19
N TYR A 190 -2.34 -16.78 5.20
CA TYR A 190 -2.70 -17.19 3.85
C TYR A 190 -3.26 -18.61 3.79
N ALA A 191 -2.59 -19.57 4.45
CA ALA A 191 -3.05 -20.95 4.50
C ALA A 191 -4.44 -21.05 5.16
N LEU A 192 -4.68 -20.29 6.23
CA LEU A 192 -5.99 -20.20 6.88
C LEU A 192 -7.06 -19.64 5.93
N ILE A 193 -6.74 -18.60 5.15
CA ILE A 193 -7.65 -18.05 4.14
C ILE A 193 -7.96 -19.11 3.08
N ASP A 194 -6.96 -19.81 2.56
CA ASP A 194 -7.13 -20.79 1.48
C ASP A 194 -7.98 -21.99 1.93
N LEU A 195 -7.73 -22.52 3.13
CA LEU A 195 -8.56 -23.57 3.73
C LEU A 195 -10.02 -23.11 3.91
N SER A 196 -10.20 -21.87 4.36
CA SER A 196 -11.53 -21.29 4.57
C SER A 196 -12.27 -21.05 3.24
N ILE A 197 -11.54 -20.65 2.19
CA ILE A 197 -12.08 -20.49 0.83
C ILE A 197 -12.45 -21.84 0.24
N HIS A 198 -11.61 -22.86 0.41
CA HIS A 198 -11.92 -24.21 -0.03
C HIS A 198 -13.20 -24.72 0.65
N ALA A 199 -13.32 -24.60 1.97
CA ALA A 199 -14.54 -24.96 2.71
C ALA A 199 -15.77 -24.17 2.23
N ALA A 200 -15.63 -22.86 2.02
CA ALA A 200 -16.71 -22.02 1.50
C ALA A 200 -17.12 -22.42 0.07
N SER A 201 -16.17 -22.74 -0.80
CA SER A 201 -16.43 -23.14 -2.19
C SER A 201 -17.39 -24.34 -2.28
N TRP A 202 -17.21 -25.34 -1.40
CA TRP A 202 -18.11 -26.50 -1.31
C TRP A 202 -19.55 -26.12 -0.95
N GLU A 203 -19.73 -25.10 -0.12
CA GLU A 203 -21.04 -24.60 0.28
C GLU A 203 -21.65 -23.67 -0.79
N SER A 204 -20.83 -22.93 -1.54
CA SER A 204 -21.29 -22.10 -2.67
C SER A 204 -21.95 -22.91 -3.80
N ILE A 205 -21.53 -24.17 -3.97
CA ILE A 205 -22.15 -25.11 -4.91
C ILE A 205 -23.58 -25.46 -4.47
N ARG A 206 -23.89 -25.35 -3.17
CA ARG A 206 -25.20 -25.65 -2.59
C ARG A 206 -26.13 -24.45 -2.53
N ASP A 207 -25.59 -23.26 -2.28
CA ASP A 207 -26.39 -22.04 -2.06
C ASP A 207 -25.78 -20.83 -2.81
N ASN A 208 -26.55 -20.23 -3.72
CA ASN A 208 -26.11 -19.12 -4.59
C ASN A 208 -26.11 -17.75 -3.87
N ASN A 209 -26.07 -17.73 -2.54
CA ASN A 209 -26.15 -16.52 -1.74
C ASN A 209 -24.77 -16.02 -1.30
N ILE A 210 -24.28 -14.99 -1.97
CA ILE A 210 -22.98 -14.34 -1.71
C ILE A 210 -22.81 -13.90 -0.24
N LYS A 211 -23.88 -13.41 0.40
CA LYS A 211 -23.79 -12.94 1.79
C LYS A 211 -23.55 -14.11 2.75
N LEU A 212 -24.30 -15.19 2.58
CA LEU A 212 -24.13 -16.41 3.38
C LEU A 212 -22.75 -17.03 3.14
N LEU A 213 -22.25 -16.99 1.90
CA LEU A 213 -20.90 -17.46 1.61
C LEU A 213 -19.82 -16.65 2.35
N MET A 214 -19.97 -15.33 2.40
CA MET A 214 -19.06 -14.46 3.15
C MET A 214 -19.16 -14.64 4.68
N ASP A 215 -20.35 -14.92 5.20
CA ASP A 215 -20.56 -15.30 6.60
C ASP A 215 -19.86 -16.63 6.91
N TYR A 216 -20.05 -17.61 6.03
CA TYR A 216 -19.45 -18.94 6.17
C TYR A 216 -17.91 -18.91 6.09
N PHE A 217 -17.35 -18.23 5.08
CA PHE A 217 -15.90 -18.05 4.94
C PHE A 217 -15.29 -17.46 6.21
N ILE A 218 -15.90 -16.41 6.77
CA ILE A 218 -15.37 -15.74 7.96
C ILE A 218 -15.52 -16.62 9.20
N ASN A 219 -16.61 -17.38 9.32
CA ASN A 219 -16.76 -18.36 10.40
C ASN A 219 -15.71 -19.46 10.32
N LYS A 220 -15.35 -19.93 9.11
CA LYS A 220 -14.27 -20.91 8.92
C LYS A 220 -12.89 -20.35 9.27
N CYS A 221 -12.63 -19.09 8.96
CA CYS A 221 -11.42 -18.42 9.44
C CYS A 221 -11.34 -18.37 10.98
N ILE A 222 -12.48 -18.22 11.66
CA ILE A 222 -12.54 -18.24 13.14
C ILE A 222 -12.31 -19.65 13.67
N GLU A 223 -13.03 -20.65 13.13
CA GLU A 223 -12.92 -22.05 13.50
C GLU A 223 -11.48 -22.55 13.36
N TYR A 224 -10.90 -22.47 12.17
CA TYR A 224 -9.53 -22.91 11.92
C TYR A 224 -8.49 -22.09 12.69
N GLY A 225 -8.72 -20.79 12.85
CA GLY A 225 -7.81 -19.95 13.64
C GLY A 225 -7.85 -20.27 15.12
N SER A 226 -8.99 -20.73 15.66
CA SER A 226 -9.09 -21.16 17.07
C SER A 226 -8.44 -22.53 17.31
N GLU A 227 -8.65 -23.49 16.41
CA GLU A 227 -8.01 -24.81 16.47
C GLU A 227 -6.48 -24.71 16.42
N PHE A 228 -5.95 -23.75 15.65
CA PHE A 228 -4.51 -23.52 15.52
C PHE A 228 -3.84 -22.90 16.77
N VAL A 229 -4.58 -22.14 17.59
CA VAL A 229 -4.04 -21.66 18.89
C VAL A 229 -3.73 -22.85 19.80
N ASP A 230 -4.59 -23.86 19.76
CA ASP A 230 -4.59 -24.98 20.69
C ASP A 230 -3.63 -26.10 20.23
N ASP A 231 -3.58 -26.39 18.93
CA ASP A 231 -2.63 -27.32 18.31
C ASP A 231 -1.64 -26.53 17.44
N LYS A 232 -0.44 -26.26 17.97
CA LYS A 232 0.67 -25.53 17.31
C LYS A 232 1.21 -26.20 16.02
N HIS A 233 0.45 -27.05 15.36
CA HIS A 233 0.87 -27.89 14.27
C HIS A 233 -0.16 -27.80 13.15
N PHE A 234 0.33 -27.77 11.92
CA PHE A 234 -0.42 -27.86 10.67
C PHE A 234 -1.08 -26.59 10.15
N LEU A 235 -0.24 -25.67 9.69
CA LEU A 235 -0.45 -25.12 8.36
C LEU A 235 0.82 -25.40 7.57
N GLU A 236 0.73 -26.21 6.51
CA GLU A 236 1.84 -26.33 5.57
C GLU A 236 2.17 -24.92 5.10
N LYS A 237 3.45 -24.56 5.19
CA LYS A 237 3.93 -23.25 4.78
C LYS A 237 3.47 -23.00 3.35
N PHE A 238 2.63 -21.99 3.17
CA PHE A 238 2.27 -21.53 1.85
C PHE A 238 3.52 -20.96 1.17
N ILE A 239 3.87 -21.50 0.01
CA ILE A 239 4.91 -20.96 -0.86
C ILE A 239 4.17 -20.13 -1.91
N PRO A 240 4.31 -18.80 -1.92
CA PRO A 240 3.68 -17.97 -2.94
C PRO A 240 4.13 -18.43 -4.32
N GLU A 241 3.17 -18.72 -5.21
CA GLU A 241 3.45 -18.91 -6.64
C GLU A 241 4.13 -17.64 -7.20
N GLU A 242 4.99 -17.78 -8.22
CA GLU A 242 5.73 -16.66 -8.84
C GLU A 242 4.83 -15.52 -9.36
N ASP A 243 3.53 -15.79 -9.53
CA ASP A 243 2.49 -14.87 -10.00
C ASP A 243 1.71 -14.14 -8.90
N TYR A 244 2.06 -14.37 -7.62
CA TYR A 244 1.55 -13.55 -6.52
C TYR A 244 1.96 -12.10 -6.75
N PRO A 245 1.08 -11.08 -6.55
CA PRO A 245 1.33 -9.70 -6.94
C PRO A 245 2.75 -9.32 -6.56
N LYS A 246 3.61 -9.17 -7.59
CA LYS A 246 5.04 -8.88 -7.48
C LYS A 246 5.19 -7.97 -6.29
N THR A 247 5.87 -8.43 -5.23
CA THR A 247 5.99 -7.73 -3.94
C THR A 247 5.95 -6.24 -4.15
N SER A 248 4.97 -5.57 -3.53
CA SER A 248 4.77 -4.13 -3.73
C SER A 248 6.12 -3.43 -3.61
N VAL A 249 6.39 -2.38 -4.41
CA VAL A 249 7.70 -1.71 -4.36
C VAL A 249 8.02 -1.25 -2.94
N LEU A 250 7.00 -0.89 -2.17
CA LEU A 250 7.09 -0.62 -0.74
C LEU A 250 7.63 -1.83 0.05
N ALA A 251 7.05 -3.02 -0.12
CA ALA A 251 7.52 -4.25 0.51
C ALA A 251 8.96 -4.60 0.12
N LYS A 252 9.35 -4.41 -1.15
CA LYS A 252 10.74 -4.64 -1.60
C LYS A 252 11.72 -3.68 -0.91
N ILE A 253 11.45 -2.38 -0.94
CA ILE A 253 12.31 -1.40 -0.28
C ILE A 253 12.41 -1.69 1.22
N PHE A 254 11.27 -1.97 1.85
CA PHE A 254 11.22 -2.14 3.29
C PHE A 254 11.85 -3.46 3.75
N PHE A 255 11.50 -4.60 3.14
CA PHE A 255 12.01 -5.90 3.58
C PHE A 255 13.38 -6.25 2.99
N ASP A 256 13.67 -5.87 1.75
CA ASP A 256 14.92 -6.29 1.09
C ASP A 256 16.05 -5.33 1.47
N GLU A 257 15.79 -4.02 1.52
CA GLU A 257 16.84 -3.02 1.65
C GLU A 257 16.95 -2.44 3.05
N ILE A 258 15.83 -2.12 3.69
CA ILE A 258 15.82 -1.54 5.04
C ILE A 258 16.01 -2.63 6.10
N LEU A 259 15.12 -3.62 6.15
CA LEU A 259 15.16 -4.67 7.16
C LEU A 259 16.07 -5.84 6.79
N LYS A 260 16.30 -6.09 5.49
CA LYS A 260 17.10 -7.21 4.96
C LYS A 260 16.59 -8.60 5.38
N ILE A 261 15.27 -8.75 5.47
CA ILE A 261 14.59 -9.98 5.89
C ILE A 261 13.66 -10.55 4.80
N ARG A 262 13.87 -10.22 3.52
CA ARG A 262 13.00 -10.61 2.39
C ARG A 262 12.37 -11.99 2.51
N GLU A 263 13.21 -13.01 2.70
CA GLU A 263 12.78 -14.42 2.74
C GLU A 263 11.95 -14.72 3.98
N LYS A 264 12.25 -14.08 5.11
CA LYS A 264 11.57 -14.31 6.38
C LYS A 264 10.36 -13.42 6.61
N ALA A 265 10.23 -12.29 5.90
CA ALA A 265 9.27 -11.23 6.17
C ALA A 265 7.80 -11.70 6.28
N PHE A 266 7.44 -12.78 5.58
CA PHE A 266 6.10 -13.37 5.61
C PHE A 266 6.02 -14.69 6.39
N GLU A 267 7.17 -15.24 6.80
CA GLU A 267 7.31 -16.52 7.49
C GLU A 267 7.32 -16.39 9.01
N ILE A 268 7.61 -15.20 9.52
CA ILE A 268 7.67 -14.91 10.95
C ILE A 268 6.64 -13.87 11.34
N VAL A 269 6.25 -13.89 12.62
CA VAL A 269 5.35 -12.89 13.18
C VAL A 269 6.08 -11.55 13.23
N PRO A 270 5.49 -10.45 12.72
CA PRO A 270 6.09 -9.13 12.81
C PRO A 270 6.32 -8.71 14.27
N THR A 271 7.58 -8.67 14.71
CA THR A 271 7.96 -8.32 16.08
C THR A 271 9.20 -7.44 16.11
N LYS A 272 9.39 -6.68 17.19
CA LYS A 272 10.57 -5.80 17.37
C LYS A 272 11.88 -6.59 17.48
N ASP A 273 11.82 -7.82 17.96
CA ASP A 273 13.01 -8.65 18.25
C ASP A 273 13.68 -9.14 16.96
N GLU A 274 12.88 -9.41 15.93
CA GLU A 274 13.35 -9.89 14.62
C GLU A 274 14.03 -8.78 13.79
N ILE A 275 13.88 -7.51 14.17
CA ILE A 275 14.47 -6.35 13.48
C ILE A 275 15.99 -6.23 13.75
N LEU A 276 16.55 -7.05 14.64
CA LEU A 276 17.96 -7.02 15.07
C LEU A 276 18.85 -8.13 14.56
N SER A 277 18.32 -9.08 13.80
CA SER A 277 19.09 -10.22 13.30
C SER A 277 19.55 -9.96 11.86
N PRO A 278 20.73 -9.35 11.64
CA PRO A 278 21.36 -9.35 10.32
C PRO A 278 21.69 -10.77 9.84
#